data_AF-A0A5M3Q2I7-F1
#
_entry.id   AF-A0A5M3Q2I7-F1
#
_cell.length_a   1.000
_cell.length_b   1.000
_cell.length_c   1.000
_cell.angle_alpha   90.00
_cell.angle_beta   90.00
_cell.angle_gamma   90.00
#
_symmetry.space_group_name_H-M   'P 1'
#
loop_
_entity.id
_entity.type
_entity.pdbx_description
1 polymer ?
#
loop_
_entity_poly.entity_id
_entity_poly.type
_entity_poly.pdbx_seq_one_letter_code
_entity_poly.pdbx_strand_id
1 'polypeptide(L)' 'MISTEDEKYREMEELVKRLFKKRKNERSPDPNAPRKYKKLNVPFNEFEYGVLETAANNSGRSKLNFIRWAILKAAEEIT' A
#
# COMPACT_ATOMS: atom_id res chain seq x y z
N MET A 1 -23.97 -38.65 -12.17
CA MET A 1 -23.10 -38.58 -10.98
C MET A 1 -22.08 -37.51 -11.27
N ILE A 2 -21.99 -36.49 -10.42
CA ILE A 2 -20.93 -35.46 -10.54
C ILE A 2 -19.61 -36.18 -10.28
N SER A 3 -18.58 -35.97 -11.11
CA SER A 3 -17.31 -36.66 -10.92
C SER A 3 -16.66 -36.16 -9.62
N THR A 4 -15.92 -37.03 -8.94
CA THR A 4 -15.16 -36.67 -7.72
C THR A 4 -14.18 -35.52 -7.94
N GLU A 5 -13.81 -35.25 -9.20
CA GLU A 5 -12.98 -34.10 -9.58
C GLU A 5 -13.78 -32.79 -9.60
N ASP A 6 -14.99 -32.80 -10.13
CA ASP A 6 -15.86 -31.61 -10.19
C ASP A 6 -16.21 -31.09 -8.78
N GLU A 7 -16.40 -32.00 -7.82
CA GLU A 7 -16.66 -31.65 -6.43
C GLU A 7 -15.44 -30.98 -5.78
N LYS A 8 -14.24 -31.51 -6.04
CA LYS A 8 -12.96 -30.91 -5.60
C LYS A 8 -12.74 -29.51 -6.17
N TYR A 9 -13.05 -29.27 -7.45
CA TYR A 9 -12.95 -27.94 -8.05
C TYR A 9 -13.93 -26.95 -7.40
N ARG A 10 -15.15 -27.40 -7.08
CA ARG A 10 -16.17 -26.59 -6.41
C ARG A 10 -15.76 -26.20 -4.99
N GLU A 11 -15.19 -27.13 -4.23
CA GLU A 11 -14.63 -26.86 -2.90
C GLU A 11 -13.45 -25.89 -2.95
N MET A 12 -12.57 -26.03 -3.94
CA MET A 12 -11.45 -25.11 -4.15
C MET A 12 -11.92 -23.69 -4.50
N GLU A 13 -12.93 -23.55 -5.36
CA GLU A 13 -13.52 -22.24 -5.65
C GLU A 13 -14.16 -21.59 -4.42
N GLU A 14 -14.89 -22.37 -3.61
CA GLU A 14 -15.47 -21.93 -2.35
C GLU A 14 -14.38 -21.45 -1.37
N LEU A 15 -13.29 -22.20 -1.25
CA LEU A 15 -12.18 -21.88 -0.36
C LEU A 15 -11.45 -20.61 -0.81
N VAL A 16 -11.21 -20.46 -2.11
CA VAL A 16 -10.66 -19.25 -2.72
C VAL A 16 -11.59 -18.05 -2.45
N LYS A 17 -12.90 -18.19 -2.70
CA LYS A 17 -13.90 -17.14 -2.42
C LYS A 17 -13.90 -16.74 -0.95
N ARG A 18 -13.80 -17.69 -0.01
CA ARG A 18 -13.72 -17.41 1.43
C ARG A 18 -12.43 -16.69 1.81
N LEU A 19 -11.29 -17.10 1.26
CA LEU A 19 -10.00 -16.42 1.48
C LEU A 19 -10.02 -14.98 0.97
N PHE A 20 -10.56 -14.74 -0.22
CA PHE A 20 -10.72 -13.39 -0.77
C PHE A 20 -11.73 -12.55 0.03
N LYS A 21 -12.86 -13.13 0.45
CA LYS A 21 -13.86 -12.44 1.29
C LYS A 21 -13.32 -12.07 2.67
N LYS A 22 -12.44 -12.91 3.26
CA LYS A 22 -11.78 -12.63 4.54
C LYS A 22 -10.85 -11.41 4.48
N ARG A 23 -10.21 -11.14 3.33
CA ARG A 23 -9.43 -9.90 3.11
C ARG A 23 -10.32 -8.65 2.93
N LYS A 24 -11.57 -8.81 2.50
CA LYS A 24 -12.52 -7.68 2.33
C LYS A 24 -13.13 -7.15 3.62
N ASN A 25 -12.90 -7.80 4.77
CA ASN A 25 -13.25 -7.28 6.10
C ASN A 25 -12.09 -6.50 6.74
N GLU A 26 -11.28 -5.83 5.93
CA GLU A 26 -10.32 -4.84 6.43
C GLU A 26 -11.09 -3.57 6.77
N ARG A 27 -11.17 -3.25 8.07
CA ARG A 27 -11.56 -1.92 8.53
C ARG A 27 -10.81 -0.88 7.71
N SER A 28 -11.49 0.18 7.26
CA SER A 28 -10.84 1.29 6.57
C SER A 28 -9.59 1.70 7.35
N PRO A 29 -8.41 1.78 6.69
CA PRO A 29 -7.17 2.07 7.38
C PRO A 29 -7.26 3.44 8.06
N ASP A 30 -6.92 3.50 9.34
CA ASP A 30 -6.88 4.76 10.09
C ASP A 30 -5.71 5.62 9.59
N PRO A 31 -5.96 6.84 9.05
CA PRO A 31 -4.91 7.72 8.55
C PRO A 31 -3.95 8.21 9.65
N ASN A 32 -4.36 8.15 10.92
CA ASN A 32 -3.56 8.54 12.07
C ASN A 32 -2.83 7.37 12.74
N ALA A 33 -2.94 6.16 12.19
CA ALA A 33 -2.30 4.98 12.74
C ALA A 33 -0.76 5.15 12.84
N PRO A 34 -0.10 4.53 13.83
CA PRO A 34 1.35 4.56 13.96
C PRO A 34 2.04 4.05 12.68
N ARG A 35 3.12 4.72 12.28
CA ARG A 35 3.86 4.47 11.01
C ARG A 35 4.77 3.23 11.10
N LYS A 36 4.23 2.10 11.57
CA LYS A 36 4.94 0.83 11.83
C LYS A 36 4.46 -0.34 10.98
N TYR A 37 3.61 -0.10 9.98
CA TYR A 37 3.02 -1.17 9.17
C TYR A 37 4.04 -1.85 8.23
N LYS A 38 4.65 -1.08 7.32
CA LYS A 38 5.69 -1.55 6.40
C LYS A 38 6.74 -0.45 6.18
N LYS A 39 7.95 -0.85 5.77
CA LYS A 39 9.05 0.06 5.42
C LYS A 39 9.36 -0.04 3.93
N LEU A 40 9.82 1.06 3.35
CA LEU A 40 10.30 1.14 1.98
C LEU A 40 11.79 1.52 2.01
N ASN A 41 12.60 0.85 1.20
CA ASN A 41 13.99 1.23 0.95
C ASN A 41 14.09 1.77 -0.48
N VAL A 42 14.46 3.05 -0.61
CA VAL A 42 14.62 3.71 -1.90
C VAL A 42 16.00 4.36 -1.93
N PRO A 43 16.96 3.83 -2.71
CA PRO A 43 18.22 4.51 -2.93
C PRO A 43 17.97 5.75 -3.79
N PHE A 44 18.66 6.85 -3.46
CA PHE A 44 18.64 8.10 -4.22
C PHE A 44 20.03 8.36 -4.79
N ASN A 45 20.10 8.90 -6.00
CA ASN A 45 21.32 9.58 -6.43
C ASN A 45 21.44 10.96 -5.77
N GLU A 46 22.60 11.60 -5.94
CA GLU A 46 22.89 12.90 -5.31
C GLU A 46 21.90 13.99 -5.74
N PHE A 47 21.56 14.03 -7.02
CA PHE A 47 20.61 15.00 -7.56
C PHE A 47 19.21 14.84 -6.94
N GLU A 48 18.68 13.62 -6.93
CA GLU A 48 17.36 13.31 -6.36
C GLU A 48 17.31 13.62 -4.86
N TYR A 49 18.40 13.29 -4.15
CA TYR A 49 18.48 13.57 -2.72
C TYR A 49 18.52 15.09 -2.47
N GLY A 50 19.27 15.86 -3.26
CA GLY A 50 19.31 17.33 -3.18
C GLY A 50 17.94 17.97 -3.44
N VAL A 51 17.18 17.45 -4.41
CA VAL A 51 15.79 17.88 -4.65
C VAL A 51 14.92 17.60 -3.42
N LEU A 52 15.02 16.40 -2.84
CA LEU A 52 14.31 16.03 -1.62
C LEU A 52 14.67 16.95 -0.45
N GLU A 53 15.95 17.27 -0.25
CA GLU A 53 16.38 18.16 0.83
C GLU A 53 15.78 19.55 0.69
N THR A 54 15.89 20.12 -0.50
CA THR A 54 15.40 21.48 -0.81
C THR A 54 13.89 21.55 -0.63
N ALA A 55 13.16 20.59 -1.20
CA ALA A 55 11.70 20.57 -1.12
C ALA A 55 11.20 20.33 0.32
N ALA A 56 11.84 19.43 1.06
CA ALA A 56 11.52 19.21 2.47
C ALA A 56 11.70 20.50 3.29
N ASN A 57 12.84 21.18 3.13
CA ASN A 57 13.14 22.44 3.81
C ASN A 57 12.13 23.54 3.47
N ASN A 58 11.87 23.77 2.18
CA ASN A 58 10.92 24.80 1.72
C ASN A 58 9.49 24.54 2.21
N SER A 59 9.14 23.27 2.40
CA SER A 59 7.82 22.88 2.89
C SER A 59 7.70 22.88 4.43
N GLY A 60 8.78 23.15 5.16
CA GLY A 60 8.83 23.05 6.63
C GLY A 60 8.65 21.63 7.18
N ARG A 61 8.93 20.60 6.37
CA ARG A 61 8.75 19.19 6.73
C ARG A 61 10.09 18.48 6.82
N SER A 62 10.17 17.44 7.67
CA SER A 62 11.30 16.51 7.58
C SER A 62 11.24 15.72 6.27
N LYS A 63 12.38 15.25 5.75
CA LYS A 63 12.45 14.51 4.48
C LYS A 63 11.49 13.32 4.43
N LEU A 64 11.42 12.55 5.51
CA LEU A 64 10.50 11.43 5.63
C LEU A 64 9.03 11.86 5.71
N ASN A 65 8.73 13.02 6.31
CA ASN A 65 7.36 13.54 6.30
C ASN A 65 7.00 14.05 4.90
N PHE A 66 7.91 14.75 4.23
CA PHE A 66 7.77 15.25 2.87
C PHE A 66 7.47 14.13 1.88
N ILE A 67 8.26 13.05 1.86
CA ILE A 67 8.00 11.90 0.97
C ILE A 67 6.59 11.35 1.17
N ARG A 68 6.13 11.21 2.41
CA ARG A 68 4.80 10.69 2.71
C ARG A 68 3.69 11.63 2.26
N TRP A 69 3.88 12.93 2.45
CA TRP A 69 2.96 13.96 1.95
C TRP A 69 2.93 13.97 0.41
N ALA A 70 4.09 13.89 -0.23
CA ALA A 70 4.22 13.89 -1.69
C ALA A 70 3.53 12.68 -2.33
N ILE A 71 3.65 11.48 -1.74
CA ILE A 71 2.94 10.28 -2.21
C ILE A 71 1.43 10.50 -2.19
N LEU A 72 0.89 11.06 -1.10
CA LEU A 72 -0.55 11.31 -1.00
C LEU A 72 -1.01 12.37 -2.02
N LYS A 73 -0.23 13.43 -2.20
CA LYS A 73 -0.52 14.48 -3.17
C LYS A 73 -0.47 13.97 -4.62
N ALA A 74 0.57 13.23 -4.97
CA ALA A 74 0.68 12.61 -6.30
C ALA A 74 -0.47 11.61 -6.55
N ALA A 75 -0.93 10.89 -5.51
CA ALA A 75 -2.08 10.00 -5.66
C ALA A 75 -3.36 10.77 -6.00
N GLU A 76 -3.62 11.93 -5.37
CA GLU A 76 -4.77 12.79 -5.69
C GLU A 76 -4.81 13.23 -7.17
N GLU A 77 -3.65 13.30 -7.84
CA GLU A 77 -3.57 13.71 -9.25
C GLU A 77 -3.85 12.54 -10.23
N ILE A 78 -3.73 11.30 -9.75
CA ILE A 78 -3.83 10.09 -10.59
C ILE A 78 -5.17 9.37 -10.37
N THR A 79 -5.83 9.59 -9.21
CA THR A 79 -7.10 8.95 -8.85
C THR A 79 -8.27 9.91 -8.89
#